data_AF-A0AAW2LRE9-F1
#
_entry.id   AF-A0AAW2LRE9-F1
#
_cell.length_a   1.000
_cell.length_b   1.000
_cell.length_c   1.000
_cell.angle_alpha   90.00
_cell.angle_beta   90.00
_cell.angle_gamma   90.00
#
_symmetry.space_group_name_H-M   'P 1'
#
loop_
_entity.id
_entity.type
_entity.pdbx_description
1 polymer ?
#
loop_
_entity_poly.entity_id
_entity_poly.type
_entity_poly.pdbx_seq_one_letter_code
_entity_poly.pdbx_strand_id
1 'polypeptide(L)'
;MKMLSYWKAILTVINCGIIAVHAADFDDLFQASWAPDHIVVQGAQIALSLDSSTGCGFESKNKYLFGKASAQLKLVEGDSAGTVTAFYMASEGPNRDELDFEFLGNVSGEPFLVDDIPIREFPNKEKKGVAYPRSQAMGSFEIDACQLSPDGADDPVVKCGKSGQFWWDKPVVKEVNKQRKRQLKWIRDNFLIYDYCQDVARFTEGILRECLQR
;
A
#
# COMPACT_ATOMS: atom_id res chain seq x y z
N MET A 1 64.16 -0.28 35.48
CA MET A 1 63.51 -1.47 34.88
C MET A 1 62.66 -0.99 33.71
N LYS A 2 62.97 -1.42 32.48
CA LYS A 2 62.30 -0.94 31.25
C LYS A 2 60.88 -1.51 31.16
N MET A 3 59.89 -0.68 30.85
CA MET A 3 58.66 -1.14 30.20
C MET A 3 58.34 -0.20 29.04
N LEU A 4 58.49 -0.71 27.81
CA LEU A 4 57.97 -0.13 26.58
C LEU A 4 56.56 -0.70 26.38
N SER A 5 55.54 0.15 26.45
CA SER A 5 54.16 -0.20 26.11
C SER A 5 53.92 0.06 24.62
N TYR A 6 53.66 -0.97 23.83
CA TYR A 6 53.16 -0.84 22.45
C TYR A 6 51.63 -0.88 22.45
N TRP A 7 51.01 0.06 21.73
CA TRP A 7 49.59 -0.01 21.37
C TRP A 7 49.43 -0.92 20.17
N LYS A 8 48.65 -2.00 20.29
CA LYS A 8 48.16 -2.76 19.13
C LYS A 8 46.75 -2.28 18.79
N ALA A 9 46.62 -1.52 17.70
CA ALA A 9 45.32 -1.31 17.05
C ALA A 9 45.01 -2.56 16.22
N ILE A 10 43.97 -3.31 16.60
CA ILE A 10 43.42 -4.39 15.77
C ILE A 10 42.44 -3.71 14.80
N LEU A 11 42.78 -3.65 13.53
CA LEU A 11 41.84 -3.34 12.46
C LEU A 11 41.02 -4.62 12.21
N THR A 12 39.88 -4.77 12.87
CA THR A 12 38.87 -5.73 12.41
C THR A 12 38.15 -5.10 11.22
N VAL A 13 38.45 -5.60 10.02
CA VAL A 13 37.61 -5.37 8.86
C VAL A 13 36.30 -6.10 9.14
N ILE A 14 35.33 -5.41 9.72
CA ILE A 14 33.95 -5.86 9.69
C ILE A 14 33.54 -5.72 8.23
N ASN A 15 33.56 -6.84 7.50
CA ASN A 15 32.86 -6.98 6.25
C ASN A 15 31.37 -6.84 6.57
N CYS A 16 30.91 -5.60 6.70
CA CYS A 16 29.50 -5.27 6.69
C CYS A 16 29.09 -5.47 5.23
N GLY A 17 28.85 -6.72 4.86
CA GLY A 17 28.15 -7.03 3.64
C GLY A 17 26.86 -6.24 3.70
N ILE A 18 26.77 -5.21 2.87
CA ILE A 18 25.51 -4.54 2.58
C ILE A 18 24.65 -5.67 2.01
N ILE A 19 23.77 -6.24 2.82
CA ILE A 19 22.64 -6.98 2.28
C ILE A 19 21.82 -5.90 1.60
N ALA A 20 22.06 -5.72 0.30
CA ALA A 20 21.15 -4.97 -0.53
C ALA A 20 19.83 -5.75 -0.47
N VAL A 21 18.89 -5.27 0.34
CA VAL A 21 17.50 -5.71 0.26
C VAL A 21 17.04 -5.18 -1.09
N HIS A 22 17.18 -6.00 -2.13
CA HIS A 22 16.59 -5.71 -3.42
C HIS A 22 15.08 -5.69 -3.19
N ALA A 23 14.43 -4.57 -3.52
CA ALA A 23 13.01 -4.62 -3.80
C ALA A 23 12.81 -5.67 -4.90
N ALA A 24 11.84 -6.56 -4.72
CA ALA A 24 11.54 -7.53 -5.77
C ALA A 24 11.10 -6.77 -7.03
N ASP A 25 11.56 -7.23 -8.20
CA ASP A 25 11.14 -6.63 -9.45
C ASP A 25 9.65 -6.93 -9.68
N PHE A 26 8.96 -6.08 -10.44
CA PHE A 26 7.52 -6.23 -10.69
C PHE A 26 7.17 -7.65 -11.17
N ASP A 27 7.97 -8.18 -12.10
CA ASP A 27 7.77 -9.49 -12.70
C ASP A 27 8.00 -10.65 -11.72
N ASP A 28 8.65 -10.44 -10.57
CA ASP A 28 8.82 -11.50 -9.57
C ASP A 28 7.52 -11.71 -8.77
N LEU A 29 6.82 -10.62 -8.47
CA LEU A 29 5.68 -10.62 -7.55
C LEU A 29 4.33 -10.54 -8.26
N PHE A 30 4.27 -9.89 -9.42
CA PHE A 30 3.03 -9.50 -10.08
C PHE A 30 2.96 -9.96 -11.53
N GLN A 31 1.74 -10.03 -12.04
CA GLN A 31 1.44 -10.30 -13.45
C GLN A 31 0.30 -9.37 -13.91
N ALA A 32 0.27 -9.05 -15.19
CA ALA A 32 -0.87 -8.34 -15.77
C ALA A 32 -2.14 -9.19 -15.67
N SER A 33 -3.20 -8.64 -15.08
CA SER A 33 -4.52 -9.26 -15.02
C SER A 33 -5.41 -8.80 -16.18
N TRP A 34 -5.20 -7.59 -16.69
CA TRP A 34 -5.94 -7.03 -17.81
C TRP A 34 -5.13 -5.98 -18.60
N ALA A 35 -5.30 -5.96 -19.92
CA ALA A 35 -4.69 -5.00 -20.85
C ALA A 35 -3.16 -4.80 -20.62
N PRO A 36 -2.32 -5.84 -20.84
CA PRO A 36 -0.88 -5.76 -20.60
C PRO A 36 -0.18 -4.70 -21.47
N ASP A 37 -0.75 -4.34 -22.62
CA ASP A 37 -0.28 -3.27 -23.49
C ASP A 37 -0.42 -1.87 -22.88
N HIS A 38 -1.25 -1.72 -21.84
CA HIS A 38 -1.46 -0.50 -21.07
C HIS A 38 -0.64 -0.46 -19.77
N ILE A 39 0.30 -1.40 -19.59
CA ILE A 39 1.19 -1.50 -18.44
C ILE A 39 2.64 -1.38 -18.94
N VAL A 40 3.32 -0.30 -18.52
CA VAL A 40 4.72 -0.06 -18.90
C VAL A 40 5.61 -0.28 -17.70
N VAL A 41 6.46 -1.30 -17.74
CA VAL A 41 7.44 -1.60 -16.68
C VAL A 41 8.79 -0.97 -17.03
N GLN A 42 9.33 -0.17 -16.11
CA GLN A 42 10.63 0.50 -16.23
C GLN A 42 11.46 0.24 -14.95
N GLY A 43 12.16 -0.89 -14.92
CA GLY A 43 12.85 -1.35 -13.70
C GLY A 43 11.86 -1.62 -12.58
N ALA A 44 12.07 -1.00 -11.41
CA ALA A 44 11.19 -1.14 -10.25
C ALA A 44 9.94 -0.23 -10.26
N GLN A 45 9.73 0.52 -11.35
CA GLN A 45 8.55 1.38 -11.54
C GLN A 45 7.65 0.78 -12.61
N ILE A 46 6.34 0.93 -12.42
CA ILE A 46 5.33 0.62 -13.42
C ILE A 46 4.49 1.85 -13.69
N ALA A 47 4.03 1.98 -14.93
CA ALA A 47 3.06 3.00 -15.31
C ALA A 47 1.80 2.35 -15.86
N LEU A 48 0.65 2.70 -15.27
CA LEU A 48 -0.67 2.29 -15.72
C LEU A 48 -1.27 3.39 -16.60
N SER A 49 -1.94 2.97 -17.68
CA SER A 49 -2.62 3.87 -18.62
C SER A 49 -4.10 3.51 -18.74
N LEU A 50 -4.93 4.54 -18.86
CA LEU A 50 -6.37 4.44 -19.12
C LEU A 50 -6.67 5.33 -20.33
N ASP A 51 -7.40 4.80 -21.30
CA ASP A 51 -7.89 5.57 -22.44
C ASP A 51 -9.36 5.24 -22.74
N SER A 52 -9.88 5.76 -23.87
CA SER A 52 -11.27 5.54 -24.26
C SER A 52 -11.61 4.09 -24.63
N SER A 53 -10.60 3.26 -24.87
CA SER A 53 -10.77 1.86 -25.23
C SER A 53 -10.79 0.96 -24.01
N THR A 54 -9.86 1.13 -23.07
CA THR A 54 -9.74 0.29 -21.89
C THR A 54 -8.89 0.91 -20.78
N GLY A 55 -9.05 0.38 -19.56
CA GLY A 55 -8.11 0.56 -18.46
C GLY A 55 -7.16 -0.64 -18.36
N CYS A 56 -6.40 -0.75 -17.28
CA CYS A 56 -5.51 -1.88 -17.06
C CYS A 56 -5.41 -2.28 -15.59
N GLY A 57 -4.83 -3.45 -15.35
CA GLY A 57 -4.67 -3.98 -14.01
C GLY A 57 -3.61 -5.07 -13.95
N PHE A 58 -3.04 -5.21 -12.76
CA PHE A 58 -2.13 -6.30 -12.42
C PHE A 58 -2.53 -6.90 -11.09
N GLU A 59 -2.11 -8.13 -10.85
CA GLU A 59 -2.39 -8.88 -9.63
C GLU A 59 -1.12 -9.57 -9.13
N SER A 60 -1.08 -9.93 -7.85
CA SER A 60 0.02 -10.72 -7.31
C SER A 60 -0.05 -12.16 -7.84
N LYS A 61 1.10 -12.72 -8.21
CA LYS A 61 1.19 -14.12 -8.70
C LYS A 61 0.81 -15.15 -7.65
N ASN A 62 0.98 -14.82 -6.37
CA ASN A 62 0.72 -15.70 -5.26
C ASN A 62 -0.40 -15.15 -4.37
N LYS A 63 -0.99 -16.05 -3.59
CA LYS A 63 -1.98 -15.73 -2.56
C LYS A 63 -1.28 -15.58 -1.21
N TYR A 64 -1.82 -14.74 -0.36
CA TYR A 64 -1.25 -14.44 0.95
C TYR A 64 -2.33 -14.45 2.03
N LEU A 65 -1.96 -14.81 3.25
CA LEU A 65 -2.83 -14.71 4.43
C LEU A 65 -2.10 -14.00 5.57
N PHE A 66 -2.56 -12.81 5.93
CA PHE A 66 -1.89 -11.88 6.85
C PHE A 66 -0.53 -11.37 6.35
N GLY A 67 -0.21 -10.14 6.76
CA GLY A 67 1.07 -9.52 6.43
C GLY A 67 0.95 -8.03 6.21
N LYS A 68 1.92 -7.50 5.48
CA LYS A 68 1.99 -6.12 5.02
C LYS A 68 2.21 -6.13 3.51
N ALA A 69 1.35 -5.42 2.81
CA ALA A 69 1.59 -5.00 1.44
C ALA A 69 1.79 -3.49 1.42
N SER A 70 2.78 -3.02 0.67
CA SER A 70 3.00 -1.59 0.46
C SER A 70 3.43 -1.29 -0.97
N ALA A 71 2.99 -0.13 -1.46
CA ALA A 71 3.36 0.42 -2.74
C ALA A 71 3.53 1.94 -2.61
N GLN A 72 4.42 2.51 -3.41
CA GLN A 72 4.46 3.95 -3.64
C GLN A 72 3.60 4.27 -4.85
N LEU A 73 2.66 5.18 -4.67
CA LEU A 73 1.68 5.56 -5.70
C LEU A 73 1.86 7.02 -6.08
N LYS A 74 1.89 7.28 -7.38
CA LYS A 74 1.73 8.61 -7.95
C LYS A 74 0.47 8.62 -8.80
N LEU A 75 -0.50 9.41 -8.37
CA LEU A 75 -1.83 9.51 -8.99
C LEU A 75 -1.77 10.27 -10.33
N VAL A 76 -2.82 10.11 -11.18
CA VAL A 76 -2.98 10.93 -12.41
C VAL A 76 -2.92 12.38 -12.01
N GLU A 77 -2.22 13.20 -12.78
CA GLU A 77 -2.26 14.64 -12.57
C GLU A 77 -3.21 15.32 -13.55
N GLY A 78 -3.71 16.50 -13.20
CA GLY A 78 -4.63 17.28 -14.02
C GLY A 78 -6.08 16.88 -13.79
N ASP A 79 -6.88 16.90 -14.86
CA ASP A 79 -8.26 16.46 -14.80
C ASP A 79 -8.31 14.93 -14.84
N SER A 80 -8.73 14.36 -13.72
CA SER A 80 -8.85 12.91 -13.50
C SER A 80 -10.28 12.55 -13.07
N ALA A 81 -11.23 13.47 -13.24
CA ALA A 81 -12.61 13.28 -12.83
C ALA A 81 -13.19 11.99 -13.46
N GLY A 82 -13.78 11.14 -12.61
CA GLY A 82 -14.35 9.86 -13.03
C GLY A 82 -13.33 8.71 -13.19
N THR A 83 -12.05 8.94 -12.88
CA THR A 83 -11.06 7.86 -12.80
C THR A 83 -10.90 7.38 -11.36
N VAL A 84 -10.57 6.10 -11.19
CA VAL A 84 -10.22 5.50 -9.91
C VAL A 84 -8.90 4.75 -10.07
N THR A 85 -7.92 5.06 -9.22
CA THR A 85 -6.75 4.22 -9.03
C THR A 85 -6.98 3.38 -7.79
N ALA A 86 -6.97 2.06 -7.92
CA ALA A 86 -7.19 1.16 -6.79
C ALA A 86 -5.91 0.43 -6.40
N PHE A 87 -5.67 0.28 -5.10
CA PHE A 87 -4.71 -0.67 -4.54
C PHE A 87 -5.42 -1.48 -3.46
N TYR A 88 -5.69 -2.74 -3.72
CA TYR A 88 -6.59 -3.54 -2.91
C TYR A 88 -6.11 -4.98 -2.73
N MET A 89 -6.70 -5.65 -1.75
CA MET A 89 -6.53 -7.07 -1.49
C MET A 89 -7.90 -7.72 -1.42
N ALA A 90 -8.11 -8.78 -2.21
CA ALA A 90 -9.39 -9.48 -2.28
C ALA A 90 -9.17 -11.00 -2.19
N SER A 91 -10.05 -11.69 -1.46
CA SER A 91 -10.13 -13.15 -1.55
C SER A 91 -10.94 -13.59 -2.77
N GLU A 92 -10.81 -14.86 -3.16
CA GLU A 92 -11.53 -15.39 -4.31
C GLU A 92 -12.96 -15.80 -3.95
N GLY A 93 -13.87 -15.64 -4.91
CA GLY A 93 -15.23 -16.17 -4.85
C GLY A 93 -16.31 -15.09 -4.67
N PRO A 94 -17.59 -15.52 -4.64
CA PRO A 94 -18.73 -14.59 -4.62
C PRO A 94 -18.93 -13.90 -3.27
N ASN A 95 -18.48 -14.54 -2.17
CA ASN A 95 -18.54 -14.00 -0.81
C ASN A 95 -17.13 -13.67 -0.34
N ARG A 96 -16.45 -12.82 -1.12
CA ARG A 96 -15.06 -12.45 -0.84
C ARG A 96 -14.95 -11.44 0.29
N ASP A 97 -13.80 -11.48 0.95
CA ASP A 97 -13.32 -10.41 1.81
C ASP A 97 -12.47 -9.48 0.97
N GLU A 98 -12.59 -8.18 1.19
CA GLU A 98 -11.89 -7.15 0.41
C GLU A 98 -11.43 -6.02 1.32
N LEU A 99 -10.23 -5.51 1.05
CA LEU A 99 -9.66 -4.33 1.68
C LEU A 99 -9.12 -3.42 0.59
N ASP A 100 -9.71 -2.25 0.47
CA ASP A 100 -9.49 -1.33 -0.63
C ASP A 100 -8.77 -0.06 -0.19
N PHE A 101 -7.98 0.48 -1.11
CA PHE A 101 -7.64 1.90 -1.16
C PHE A 101 -8.03 2.42 -2.53
N GLU A 102 -9.09 3.21 -2.59
CA GLU A 102 -9.58 3.79 -3.84
C GLU A 102 -9.24 5.28 -3.89
N PHE A 103 -8.38 5.65 -4.85
CA PHE A 103 -8.01 7.03 -5.08
C PHE A 103 -8.92 7.63 -6.16
N LEU A 104 -9.87 8.44 -5.73
CA LEU A 104 -10.86 9.05 -6.62
C LEU A 104 -10.25 10.29 -7.28
N GLY A 105 -10.16 10.25 -8.62
CA GLY A 105 -9.70 11.36 -9.41
C GLY A 105 -10.71 12.51 -9.40
N ASN A 106 -10.20 13.73 -9.58
CA ASN A 106 -10.98 14.96 -9.48
C ASN A 106 -10.63 15.93 -10.61
N VAL A 107 -11.44 16.98 -10.76
CA VAL A 107 -11.16 18.08 -11.68
C VAL A 107 -9.86 18.80 -11.28
N SER A 108 -9.18 19.39 -12.27
CA SER A 108 -7.90 20.07 -12.04
C SER A 108 -7.98 21.15 -10.95
N GLY A 109 -7.12 21.04 -9.94
CA GLY A 109 -7.01 22.01 -8.84
C GLY A 109 -7.69 21.58 -7.55
N GLU A 110 -8.53 20.54 -7.60
CA GLU A 110 -9.15 19.93 -6.43
C GLU A 110 -8.31 18.75 -5.89
N PRO A 111 -8.43 18.40 -4.61
CA PRO A 111 -7.64 17.32 -4.01
C PRO A 111 -8.08 15.93 -4.47
N PHE A 112 -7.14 14.98 -4.40
CA PHE A 112 -7.43 13.55 -4.50
C PHE A 112 -7.97 13.02 -3.19
N LEU A 113 -8.94 12.12 -3.30
CA LEU A 113 -9.58 11.45 -2.17
C LEU A 113 -9.08 10.00 -2.05
N VAL A 114 -8.91 9.46 -0.84
CA VAL A 114 -8.80 8.02 -0.55
C VAL A 114 -9.98 7.63 0.30
N ASP A 115 -10.81 6.71 -0.19
CA ASP A 115 -12.07 6.34 0.48
C ASP A 115 -12.86 7.61 0.87
N ASP A 116 -12.97 8.53 -0.09
CA ASP A 116 -13.54 9.88 0.05
C ASP A 116 -12.75 10.86 0.95
N ILE A 117 -11.60 10.52 1.54
CA ILE A 117 -10.81 11.44 2.38
C ILE A 117 -9.77 12.21 1.54
N PRO A 118 -9.75 13.56 1.52
CA PRO A 118 -8.72 14.33 0.83
C PRO A 118 -7.35 14.10 1.48
N ILE A 119 -6.44 13.52 0.72
CA ILE A 119 -5.10 13.14 1.19
C ILE A 119 -3.96 13.88 0.48
N ARG A 120 -4.23 14.51 -0.68
CA ARG A 120 -3.21 15.24 -1.45
C ARG A 120 -3.82 16.31 -2.34
N GLU A 121 -3.30 17.53 -2.25
CA GLU A 121 -3.52 18.62 -3.20
C GLU A 121 -2.22 18.84 -4.01
N PHE A 122 -2.27 18.71 -5.34
CA PHE A 122 -1.10 18.98 -6.20
C PHE A 122 -1.46 19.94 -7.35
N PRO A 123 -1.47 21.25 -7.10
CA PRO A 123 -1.87 22.23 -8.10
C PRO A 123 -0.90 22.25 -9.29
N ASN A 124 -1.44 22.24 -10.51
CA ASN A 124 -0.65 22.35 -11.74
C ASN A 124 0.09 23.71 -11.80
N LYS A 125 1.42 23.64 -11.74
CA LYS A 125 2.33 24.79 -11.77
C LYS A 125 3.24 24.79 -13.01
N GLU A 126 2.85 24.16 -14.12
CA GLU A 126 3.62 24.19 -15.38
C GLU A 126 3.90 25.62 -15.85
N LYS A 127 2.92 26.53 -15.68
CA LYS A 127 3.07 27.97 -15.97
C LYS A 127 4.11 28.68 -15.10
N LYS A 128 4.58 28.03 -14.03
CA LYS A 128 5.66 28.51 -13.13
C LYS A 128 6.95 27.70 -13.32
N GLY A 129 7.06 26.91 -14.39
CA GLY A 129 8.26 26.12 -14.71
C GLY A 129 8.44 24.86 -13.87
N VAL A 130 7.42 24.43 -13.13
CA VAL A 130 7.43 23.15 -12.39
C VAL A 130 6.95 22.05 -13.32
N ALA A 131 7.76 21.01 -13.54
CA ALA A 131 7.38 19.86 -14.35
C ALA A 131 6.13 19.15 -13.77
N TYR A 132 5.20 18.77 -14.63
CA TYR A 132 3.91 18.17 -14.27
C TYR A 132 3.71 16.80 -14.94
N PRO A 133 3.94 15.70 -14.22
CA PRO A 133 3.78 14.31 -14.67
C PRO A 133 2.37 13.91 -15.16
N ARG A 134 2.22 13.38 -16.38
CA ARG A 134 0.92 12.96 -16.95
C ARG A 134 0.60 11.46 -16.87
N SER A 135 1.42 10.67 -16.17
CA SER A 135 1.26 9.21 -16.04
C SER A 135 1.32 8.76 -14.58
N GLN A 136 0.60 7.69 -14.25
CA GLN A 136 0.61 7.12 -12.90
C GLN A 136 1.80 6.21 -12.73
N ALA A 137 2.88 6.71 -12.12
CA ALA A 137 3.99 5.85 -11.74
C ALA A 137 3.69 5.19 -10.38
N MET A 138 3.67 3.87 -10.35
CA MET A 138 3.68 3.09 -9.11
C MET A 138 5.06 2.43 -8.97
N GLY A 139 5.52 2.17 -7.76
CA GLY A 139 6.80 1.52 -7.55
C GLY A 139 7.07 1.15 -6.11
N SER A 140 8.26 0.62 -5.83
CA SER A 140 8.66 0.17 -4.49
C SER A 140 7.63 -0.77 -3.86
N PHE A 141 7.16 -1.74 -4.64
CA PHE A 141 6.26 -2.78 -4.16
C PHE A 141 6.99 -3.67 -3.15
N GLU A 142 6.34 -3.91 -2.01
CA GLU A 142 6.84 -4.79 -0.95
C GLU A 142 5.66 -5.61 -0.45
N ILE A 143 5.82 -6.93 -0.47
CA ILE A 143 4.90 -7.88 0.18
C ILE A 143 5.70 -8.64 1.23
N ASP A 144 5.48 -8.30 2.49
CA ASP A 144 5.98 -9.03 3.66
C ASP A 144 4.81 -9.74 4.33
N ALA A 145 4.46 -10.92 3.80
CA ALA A 145 3.23 -11.64 4.13
C ALA A 145 3.42 -13.15 4.10
N CYS A 146 2.52 -13.90 4.73
CA CYS A 146 2.55 -15.36 4.67
C CYS A 146 1.96 -15.84 3.34
N GLN A 147 2.84 -16.28 2.43
CA GLN A 147 2.46 -16.79 1.12
C GLN A 147 1.87 -18.21 1.20
N LEU A 148 0.77 -18.45 0.50
CA LEU A 148 0.17 -19.77 0.31
C LEU A 148 0.68 -20.43 -0.97
N SER A 149 0.75 -21.76 -0.97
CA SER A 149 1.21 -22.52 -2.13
C SER A 149 0.21 -22.38 -3.30
N PRO A 150 0.69 -22.17 -4.54
CA PRO A 150 -0.18 -21.96 -5.70
C PRO A 150 -1.11 -23.13 -6.01
N ASP A 151 -0.71 -24.35 -5.65
CA ASP A 151 -1.46 -25.59 -5.83
C ASP A 151 -2.52 -25.83 -4.76
N GLY A 152 -2.63 -24.95 -3.76
CA GLY A 152 -3.56 -25.10 -2.65
C GLY A 152 -3.21 -26.23 -1.69
N ALA A 153 -1.96 -26.71 -1.68
CA ALA A 153 -1.53 -27.77 -0.77
C ALA A 153 -1.48 -27.33 0.71
N ASP A 154 -1.44 -26.02 0.96
CA ASP A 154 -1.38 -25.48 2.31
C ASP A 154 -2.77 -25.34 2.94
N ASP A 155 -2.90 -25.77 4.19
CA ASP A 155 -3.96 -25.29 5.07
C ASP A 155 -3.59 -23.86 5.57
N PRO A 156 -4.34 -22.81 5.20
CA PRO A 156 -3.97 -21.44 5.52
C PRO A 156 -3.92 -21.14 7.02
N VAL A 157 -4.81 -21.77 7.80
CA VAL A 157 -4.87 -21.58 9.26
C VAL A 157 -3.67 -22.24 9.91
N VAL A 158 -3.32 -23.45 9.48
CA VAL A 158 -2.17 -24.18 10.02
C VAL A 158 -0.84 -23.51 9.64
N LYS A 159 -0.73 -22.97 8.41
CA LYS A 159 0.50 -22.35 7.93
C LYS A 159 0.70 -20.93 8.45
N CYS A 160 -0.33 -20.10 8.39
CA CYS A 160 -0.22 -18.67 8.65
C CYS A 160 -0.87 -18.23 9.98
N GLY A 161 -1.71 -19.06 10.60
CA GLY A 161 -2.46 -18.72 11.82
C GLY A 161 -1.76 -19.04 13.15
N LYS A 162 -0.53 -19.56 13.13
CA LYS A 162 0.21 -19.88 14.37
C LYS A 162 0.67 -18.61 15.08
N SER A 163 0.09 -18.35 16.25
CA SER A 163 0.44 -17.18 17.07
C SER A 163 1.93 -17.12 17.39
N GLY A 164 2.55 -15.98 17.09
CA GLY A 164 3.94 -15.66 17.43
C GLY A 164 4.95 -16.08 16.36
N GLN A 165 4.48 -16.64 15.25
CA GLN A 165 5.32 -17.02 14.11
C GLN A 165 5.83 -15.78 13.36
N PHE A 166 5.01 -14.74 13.25
CA PHE A 166 5.30 -13.57 12.45
C PHE A 166 5.44 -12.30 13.28
N TRP A 167 6.04 -11.25 12.69
CA TRP A 167 6.20 -9.98 13.39
C TRP A 167 4.84 -9.32 13.70
N TRP A 168 3.83 -9.57 12.87
CA TRP A 168 2.49 -9.03 13.07
C TRP A 168 1.71 -9.71 14.20
N ASP A 169 2.20 -10.83 14.74
CA ASP A 169 1.58 -11.50 15.88
C ASP A 169 2.02 -10.89 17.22
N LYS A 170 3.08 -10.06 17.20
CA LYS A 170 3.68 -9.51 18.42
C LYS A 170 2.72 -8.54 19.11
N PRO A 171 2.65 -8.52 20.45
CA PRO A 171 1.74 -7.63 21.20
C PRO A 171 1.84 -6.16 20.81
N VAL A 172 3.02 -5.69 20.39
CA VAL A 172 3.27 -4.29 20.00
C VAL A 172 2.48 -3.83 18.76
N VAL A 173 2.04 -4.75 17.89
CA VAL A 173 1.25 -4.41 16.70
C VAL A 173 -0.22 -4.78 16.82
N LYS A 174 -0.62 -5.51 17.87
CA LYS A 174 -2.02 -5.89 18.11
C LYS A 174 -2.93 -4.68 18.28
N GLU A 175 -2.38 -3.59 18.80
CA GLU A 175 -3.11 -2.34 18.94
C GLU A 175 -2.29 -1.14 18.49
N VAL A 176 -3.01 -0.18 17.91
CA VAL A 176 -2.46 1.13 17.61
C VAL A 176 -2.15 1.87 18.93
N ASN A 177 -0.92 2.35 19.07
CA ASN A 177 -0.52 3.09 20.27
C ASN A 177 -1.27 4.43 20.42
N LYS A 178 -1.23 5.01 21.63
CA LYS A 178 -1.96 6.25 21.96
C LYS A 178 -1.63 7.44 21.05
N GLN A 179 -0.37 7.57 20.61
CA GLN A 179 0.04 8.66 19.73
C GLN A 179 -0.57 8.52 18.33
N ARG A 180 -0.50 7.32 17.75
CA ARG A 180 -1.12 7.02 16.46
C ARG A 180 -2.64 7.11 16.52
N LYS A 181 -3.28 6.71 17.63
CA LYS A 181 -4.72 6.92 17.86
C LYS A 181 -5.09 8.42 17.83
N ARG A 182 -4.26 9.30 18.39
CA ARG A 182 -4.47 10.76 18.31
C ARG A 182 -4.30 11.29 16.89
N GLN A 183 -3.31 10.80 16.13
CA GLN A 183 -3.14 11.17 14.73
C GLN A 183 -4.34 10.74 13.88
N LEU A 184 -4.82 9.51 14.07
CA LEU A 184 -6.03 9.01 13.42
C LEU A 184 -7.24 9.88 13.75
N LYS A 185 -7.41 10.26 15.03
CA LYS A 185 -8.48 11.18 15.44
C LYS A 185 -8.36 12.52 14.71
N TRP A 186 -7.17 13.11 14.66
CA TRP A 186 -6.95 14.38 13.97
C TRP A 186 -7.28 14.29 12.47
N ILE A 187 -6.88 13.21 11.80
CA ILE A 187 -7.23 12.99 10.39
C ILE A 187 -8.75 12.93 10.23
N ARG A 188 -9.44 12.16 11.08
CA ARG A 188 -10.90 12.06 11.07
C ARG A 188 -11.58 13.41 11.31
N ASP A 189 -11.09 14.21 12.24
CA ASP A 189 -11.70 15.49 12.57
C ASP A 189 -11.50 16.57 11.48
N ASN A 190 -10.47 16.45 10.63
CA ASN A 190 -10.07 17.52 9.71
C ASN A 190 -10.22 17.17 8.22
N PHE A 191 -10.20 15.90 7.85
CA PHE A 191 -10.20 15.47 6.46
C PHE A 191 -11.34 14.50 6.14
N LEU A 192 -11.88 13.74 7.08
CA LEU A 192 -12.98 12.81 6.79
C LEU A 192 -14.24 13.58 6.37
N ILE A 193 -14.64 13.46 5.10
CA ILE A 193 -15.86 14.09 4.59
C ILE A 193 -17.05 13.13 4.52
N TYR A 194 -16.80 11.82 4.53
CA TYR A 194 -17.82 10.78 4.55
C TYR A 194 -17.45 9.68 5.56
N ASP A 195 -18.43 9.24 6.34
CA ASP A 195 -18.29 8.14 7.30
C ASP A 195 -19.56 7.30 7.28
N TYR A 196 -19.47 6.08 6.76
CA TYR A 196 -20.62 5.19 6.68
C TYR A 196 -21.25 4.89 8.06
N CYS A 197 -20.46 4.94 9.14
CA CYS A 197 -20.97 4.77 10.50
C CYS A 197 -21.92 5.88 10.94
N GLN A 198 -21.89 7.03 10.28
CA GLN A 198 -22.74 8.20 10.55
C GLN A 198 -23.84 8.36 9.49
N ASP A 199 -23.85 7.54 8.45
CA ASP A 199 -24.85 7.58 7.39
C ASP A 199 -26.14 6.83 7.78
N VAL A 200 -26.97 7.52 8.57
CA VAL A 200 -28.29 7.01 9.00
C VAL A 200 -29.30 6.92 7.87
N ALA A 201 -29.05 7.58 6.73
CA ALA A 201 -29.93 7.48 5.56
C ALA A 201 -29.70 6.14 4.84
N ARG A 202 -28.45 5.69 4.77
CA ARG A 202 -28.09 4.38 4.22
C ARG A 202 -28.41 3.23 5.17
N PHE A 203 -28.13 3.38 6.47
CA PHE A 203 -28.31 2.33 7.47
C PHE A 203 -29.49 2.61 8.39
N THR A 204 -30.70 2.41 7.88
CA THR A 204 -31.95 2.71 8.59
C THR A 204 -32.28 1.73 9.71
N GLU A 205 -31.69 0.53 9.70
CA GLU A 205 -31.94 -0.53 10.70
C GLU A 205 -31.12 -0.36 11.99
N GLY A 206 -30.31 0.70 12.07
CA GLY A 206 -29.49 1.03 13.23
C GLY A 206 -28.00 1.02 12.93
N ILE A 207 -27.22 1.43 13.94
CA ILE A 207 -25.76 1.54 13.83
C ILE A 207 -25.14 0.14 13.76
N LEU A 208 -24.27 -0.08 12.77
CA LEU A 208 -23.54 -1.33 12.59
C LEU A 208 -22.62 -1.62 13.80
N ARG A 209 -22.46 -2.91 14.12
CA ARG A 209 -21.83 -3.34 15.41
C ARG A 209 -20.38 -2.90 15.54
N GLU A 210 -19.64 -2.87 14.45
CA GLU A 210 -18.25 -2.42 14.41
C GLU A 210 -18.11 -0.91 14.63
N CYS A 211 -19.12 -0.13 14.24
CA CYS A 211 -19.15 1.32 14.50
C CYS A 211 -19.27 1.64 15.99
N LEU A 212 -19.88 0.75 16.78
CA LEU A 212 -20.00 0.90 18.24
C LEU A 212 -18.67 0.70 18.99
N GLN A 213 -17.64 0.17 18.31
CA GLN A 213 -16.34 -0.16 18.88
C GLN A 213 -15.26 0.89 18.54
N ARG A 214 -15.64 1.99 17.88
CA ARG A 214 -14.72 3.06 17.44
C ARG A 214 -14.27 4.01 18.56
#